data_AF-A0A6L6X0U7-F1
#
_entry.id   AF-A0A6L6X0U7-F1
#
_cell.length_a   1.000
_cell.length_b   1.000
_cell.length_c   1.000
_cell.angle_alpha   90.00
_cell.angle_beta   90.00
_cell.angle_gamma   90.00
#
_symmetry.space_group_name_H-M   'P 1'
#
loop_
_entity.id
_entity.type
_entity.pdbx_description
1 polymer ?
#
loop_
_entity_poly.entity_id
_entity_poly.type
_entity_poly.pdbx_seq_one_letter_code
_entity_poly.pdbx_strand_id
1 'polypeptide(L)'
;MADEISYPFTADSPSGGQQMMSQQQWQYLARLFAKDRVDHRLTSRAAVDSATLPFFVTAGSTTAITVNPGRAVVGGFYYQLTAAKTLPITANTGPLGRIDLLVLRADLTAGSVNVAVLAGQPATAPKAPSLTRNYGGLWEMPLYKITAPPNGAALDIVRISPFDMAEHVAVPWNAAGAGEAFEPGTFVYDMDANLSGVQTEYFVSRDGYAPTRNLGRALRYTPKLVNAKSDLPSTARYGHWRWIAPGLVHLSLRLVCDYEDQGVGGTSTLGVTLPRAAAFSTGQVLKGFMSNPTYGGGLPNNLDITAVINKGSAGQNVAYLYRPNSSTVSEGLDGLKMIPPQSTLTISGVYDTDTFGD
;
A
#
# COMPACT_ATOMS: atom_id res chain seq x y z
N MET A 1 -10.98 -21.26 43.64
CA MET A 1 -11.50 -21.20 42.26
C MET A 1 -11.01 -19.92 41.65
N ALA A 2 -10.18 -19.99 40.61
CA ALA A 2 -9.88 -18.82 39.77
C ALA A 2 -9.44 -19.31 38.38
N ASP A 3 -10.18 -20.26 37.81
CA ASP A 3 -9.96 -20.69 36.42
C ASP A 3 -10.64 -19.73 35.42
N GLU A 4 -11.46 -18.80 35.94
CA GLU A 4 -12.20 -17.79 35.19
C GLU A 4 -12.00 -16.42 35.82
N ILE A 5 -11.89 -15.40 34.97
CA ILE A 5 -11.51 -14.04 35.33
C ILE A 5 -12.34 -13.07 34.50
N SER A 6 -13.04 -12.13 35.15
CA SER A 6 -13.86 -11.12 34.48
C SER A 6 -13.79 -9.77 35.23
N TYR A 7 -13.49 -8.65 34.52
CA TYR A 7 -13.36 -7.29 35.08
C TYR A 7 -13.89 -6.19 34.15
N PRO A 8 -14.24 -4.99 34.67
CA PRO A 8 -14.53 -4.68 36.08
C PRO A 8 -16.01 -4.91 36.42
N PHE A 9 -16.31 -5.30 37.67
CA PHE A 9 -17.68 -5.46 38.18
C PHE A 9 -17.93 -4.58 39.42
N THR A 10 -19.17 -4.56 39.91
CA THR A 10 -19.52 -3.77 41.11
C THR A 10 -19.01 -4.41 42.41
N ALA A 11 -18.83 -5.74 42.43
CA ALA A 11 -18.36 -6.50 43.59
C ALA A 11 -17.66 -7.79 43.13
N ASP A 12 -16.85 -8.38 44.00
CA ASP A 12 -16.23 -9.69 43.77
C ASP A 12 -17.29 -10.81 43.79
N SER A 13 -17.11 -11.84 42.95
CA SER A 13 -17.99 -13.01 42.94
C SER A 13 -17.20 -14.33 43.06
N PRO A 14 -17.81 -15.40 43.62
CA PRO A 14 -17.21 -16.73 43.65
C PRO A 14 -16.95 -17.34 42.26
N SER A 15 -17.51 -16.75 41.20
CA SER A 15 -17.40 -17.19 39.80
C SER A 15 -16.40 -16.36 38.97
N GLY A 16 -15.48 -15.63 39.62
CA GLY A 16 -14.36 -14.96 38.92
C GLY A 16 -14.56 -13.48 38.57
N GLY A 17 -15.70 -12.87 38.94
CA GLY A 17 -15.86 -11.42 38.85
C GLY A 17 -15.03 -10.71 39.93
N GLN A 18 -14.30 -9.64 39.58
CA GLN A 18 -13.70 -8.75 40.59
C GLN A 18 -14.09 -7.29 40.40
N GLN A 19 -14.21 -6.59 41.52
CA GLN A 19 -14.52 -5.17 41.60
C GLN A 19 -13.36 -4.29 41.17
N MET A 20 -12.16 -4.63 41.65
CA MET A 20 -10.92 -3.91 41.37
C MET A 20 -10.02 -4.74 40.47
N MET A 21 -9.30 -4.05 39.60
CA MET A 21 -8.42 -4.67 38.62
C MET A 21 -6.99 -4.16 38.87
N SER A 22 -6.06 -5.10 39.05
CA SER A 22 -4.63 -4.84 39.22
C SER A 22 -4.02 -4.19 37.96
N GLN A 23 -2.84 -3.59 38.09
CA GLN A 23 -2.13 -2.99 36.95
C GLN A 23 -1.88 -3.98 35.81
N GLN A 24 -1.57 -5.24 36.14
CA GLN A 24 -1.36 -6.28 35.13
C GLN A 24 -2.67 -6.66 34.43
N GLN A 25 -3.76 -6.83 35.18
CA GLN A 25 -5.07 -7.11 34.60
C GLN A 25 -5.56 -5.94 33.73
N TRP A 26 -5.30 -4.69 34.14
CA TRP A 26 -5.54 -3.51 33.32
C TRP A 26 -4.74 -3.55 32.02
N GLN A 27 -3.45 -3.84 32.11
CA GLN A 27 -2.61 -3.92 30.93
C GLN A 27 -3.12 -4.98 29.93
N TYR A 28 -3.59 -6.13 30.41
CA TYR A 28 -4.21 -7.13 29.53
C TYR A 28 -5.47 -6.60 28.85
N LEU A 29 -6.38 -6.00 29.62
CA LEU A 29 -7.64 -5.47 29.12
C LEU A 29 -7.41 -4.29 28.16
N ALA A 30 -6.61 -3.30 28.56
CA ALA A 30 -6.35 -2.07 27.83
C ALA A 30 -5.73 -2.32 26.45
N ARG A 31 -4.86 -3.32 26.34
CA ARG A 31 -4.22 -3.67 25.08
C ARG A 31 -5.15 -4.36 24.07
N LEU A 32 -6.34 -4.80 24.48
CA LEU A 32 -7.36 -5.30 23.55
C LEU A 32 -7.99 -4.17 22.73
N PHE A 33 -8.10 -2.97 23.30
CA PHE A 33 -8.73 -1.82 22.64
C PHE A 33 -7.77 -0.69 22.27
N ALA A 34 -6.54 -0.68 22.80
CA ALA A 34 -5.54 0.35 22.50
C ALA A 34 -4.17 -0.26 22.19
N LYS A 35 -3.63 0.08 21.01
CA LYS A 35 -2.26 -0.25 20.62
C LYS A 35 -1.28 0.81 21.13
N ASP A 36 -0.01 0.41 21.24
CA ASP A 36 1.12 1.32 21.52
C ASP A 36 1.21 2.38 20.43
N ARG A 37 1.04 3.65 20.80
CA ARG A 37 1.02 4.77 19.86
C ARG A 37 1.20 6.12 20.52
N VAL A 38 1.70 7.08 19.76
CA VAL A 38 1.56 8.50 20.03
C VAL A 38 0.10 8.90 19.77
N ASP A 39 -0.48 9.67 20.69
CA ASP A 39 -1.84 10.21 20.60
C ASP A 39 -1.87 11.39 19.61
N HIS A 40 -1.74 11.05 18.33
CA HIS A 40 -1.79 11.95 17.19
C HIS A 40 -2.08 11.14 15.93
N ARG A 41 -3.05 11.58 15.14
CA ARG A 41 -3.47 10.91 13.91
C ARG A 41 -2.86 11.62 12.69
N LEU A 42 -2.26 10.86 11.79
CA LEU A 42 -1.59 11.41 10.60
C LEU A 42 -2.60 11.60 9.45
N THR A 43 -3.33 12.73 9.46
CA THR A 43 -4.46 12.99 8.53
C THR A 43 -4.22 14.12 7.53
N SER A 44 -3.03 14.71 7.50
CA SER A 44 -2.73 15.85 6.62
C SER A 44 -2.52 15.45 5.16
N ARG A 45 -3.09 16.22 4.21
CA ARG A 45 -2.73 16.17 2.77
C ARG A 45 -1.41 16.89 2.49
N ALA A 46 -1.07 17.89 3.31
CA ALA A 46 0.19 18.62 3.19
C ALA A 46 1.33 17.86 3.86
N ALA A 47 2.57 18.16 3.43
CA ALA A 47 3.75 17.71 4.14
C ALA A 47 3.68 18.13 5.62
N VAL A 48 3.91 17.18 6.52
CA VAL A 48 3.90 17.45 7.97
C VAL A 48 5.30 17.84 8.39
N ASP A 49 5.44 19.04 8.96
CA ASP A 49 6.70 19.45 9.58
C ASP A 49 6.94 18.62 10.85
N SER A 50 8.05 17.88 10.85
CA SER A 50 8.44 17.03 11.96
C SER A 50 8.51 17.75 13.31
N ALA A 51 8.80 19.06 13.31
CA ALA A 51 8.91 19.89 14.50
C ALA A 51 7.57 20.14 15.20
N THR A 52 6.46 20.01 14.46
CA THR A 52 5.09 20.19 14.98
C THR A 52 4.51 18.92 15.60
N LEU A 53 5.11 17.76 15.33
CA LEU A 53 4.63 16.48 15.82
C LEU A 53 4.98 16.27 17.30
N PRO A 54 4.11 15.61 18.09
CA PRO A 54 4.37 15.33 19.51
C PRO A 54 5.68 14.58 19.75
N PHE A 55 6.27 14.82 20.92
CA PHE A 55 7.58 14.27 21.28
C PHE A 55 8.68 14.58 20.27
N PHE A 56 8.61 15.73 19.58
CA PHE A 56 9.71 16.16 18.73
C PHE A 56 11.03 16.24 19.52
N VAL A 57 12.13 15.78 18.91
CA VAL A 57 13.43 15.70 19.57
C VAL A 57 14.44 16.59 18.85
N THR A 58 15.18 17.36 19.64
CA THR A 58 16.36 18.10 19.17
C THR A 58 17.61 17.63 19.92
N ALA A 59 18.74 17.59 19.23
CA ALA A 59 20.04 17.42 19.88
C ALA A 59 20.46 18.76 20.49
N GLY A 60 20.54 18.82 21.83
CA GLY A 60 21.08 19.99 22.53
C GLY A 60 22.60 20.00 22.55
N SER A 61 23.22 18.82 22.49
CA SER A 61 24.65 18.59 22.34
C SER A 61 24.92 17.15 21.87
N THR A 62 26.17 16.73 21.86
CA THR A 62 26.55 15.32 21.62
C THR A 62 26.23 14.40 22.81
N THR A 63 25.82 14.97 23.95
CA THR A 63 25.56 14.26 25.21
C THR A 63 24.20 14.59 25.81
N ALA A 64 23.32 15.28 25.07
CA ALA A 64 21.99 15.65 25.55
C ALA A 64 21.00 15.82 24.40
N ILE A 65 19.79 15.36 24.61
CA ILE A 65 18.64 15.59 23.73
C ILE A 65 17.50 16.24 24.50
N THR A 66 16.68 17.03 23.82
CA THR A 66 15.48 17.63 24.40
C THR A 66 14.26 17.09 23.67
N VAL A 67 13.30 16.56 24.45
CA VAL A 67 12.04 16.00 23.96
C VAL A 67 10.92 16.98 24.27
N ASN A 68 10.20 17.43 23.24
CA ASN A 68 9.05 18.32 23.38
C ASN A 68 7.82 17.60 23.96
N PRO A 69 6.84 18.36 24.48
CA PRO A 69 5.57 17.80 24.97
C PRO A 69 4.87 16.85 24.00
N GLY A 70 4.10 15.91 24.56
CA GLY A 70 3.35 14.93 23.79
C GLY A 70 2.54 13.98 24.66
N ARG A 71 1.67 13.19 24.03
CA ARG A 71 0.80 12.20 24.68
C ARG A 71 0.90 10.87 23.95
N ALA A 72 0.77 9.77 24.68
CA ALA A 72 0.85 8.43 24.12
C ALA A 72 0.09 7.40 24.98
N VAL A 73 -0.18 6.25 24.37
CA VAL A 73 -0.53 5.02 25.07
C VAL A 73 0.61 4.03 24.90
N VAL A 74 1.08 3.46 26.01
CA VAL A 74 2.24 2.55 26.05
C VAL A 74 1.92 1.39 26.96
N GLY A 75 1.90 0.18 26.40
CA GLY A 75 1.57 -1.03 27.15
C GLY A 75 0.22 -0.93 27.86
N GLY A 76 -0.77 -0.23 27.27
CA GLY A 76 -2.08 -0.01 27.88
C GLY A 76 -2.18 1.15 28.89
N PHE A 77 -1.11 1.91 29.11
CA PHE A 77 -1.09 3.05 30.04
C PHE A 77 -0.97 4.38 29.30
N TYR A 78 -1.72 5.38 29.75
CA TYR A 78 -1.61 6.75 29.27
C TYR A 78 -0.33 7.41 29.79
N TYR A 79 0.35 8.14 28.92
CA TYR A 79 1.48 8.97 29.24
C TYR A 79 1.31 10.37 28.65
N GLN A 80 1.69 11.38 29.43
CA GLN A 80 1.80 12.76 28.95
C GLN A 80 3.08 13.40 29.44
N LEU A 81 3.83 13.95 28.49
CA LEU A 81 4.88 14.92 28.78
C LEU A 81 4.29 16.32 28.60
N THR A 82 4.24 17.10 29.68
CA THR A 82 3.58 18.42 29.69
C THR A 82 4.52 19.59 29.38
N ALA A 83 5.83 19.40 29.54
CA ALA A 83 6.87 20.39 29.27
C ALA A 83 8.09 19.71 28.62
N ALA A 84 8.90 20.48 27.88
CA ALA A 84 10.10 19.96 27.27
C ALA A 84 11.04 19.34 28.32
N LYS A 85 11.58 18.15 28.04
CA LYS A 85 12.45 17.41 28.96
C LYS A 85 13.78 17.10 28.29
N THR A 86 14.86 17.55 28.92
CA THR A 86 16.22 17.19 28.50
C THR A 86 16.62 15.86 29.13
N LEU A 87 17.15 14.95 28.31
CA LEU A 87 17.66 13.64 28.72
C LEU A 87 19.14 13.54 28.38
N PRO A 88 19.96 13.01 29.30
CA PRO A 88 21.37 12.80 29.05
C PRO A 88 21.56 11.64 28.06
N ILE A 89 22.53 11.80 27.17
CA ILE A 89 23.09 10.74 26.32
C ILE A 89 24.52 10.50 26.80
N THR A 90 24.86 9.25 27.08
CA THR A 90 26.22 8.89 27.50
C THR A 90 27.20 9.23 26.36
N ALA A 91 28.27 9.97 26.63
CA ALA A 91 29.23 10.35 25.60
C ALA A 91 29.81 9.10 24.89
N ASN A 92 29.91 9.14 23.56
CA ASN A 92 30.53 8.08 22.77
C ASN A 92 31.91 8.50 22.28
N THR A 93 32.88 8.57 23.18
CA THR A 93 34.25 9.07 22.89
C THR A 93 35.15 8.04 22.21
N GLY A 94 34.72 6.77 22.16
CA GLY A 94 35.49 5.69 21.53
C GLY A 94 35.45 5.71 20.00
N PRO A 95 36.30 4.91 19.34
CA PRO A 95 36.43 4.88 17.88
C PRO A 95 35.29 4.13 17.17
N LEU A 96 34.38 3.49 17.91
CA LEU A 96 33.24 2.74 17.37
C LEU A 96 31.94 3.51 17.56
N GLY A 97 31.03 3.39 16.59
CA GLY A 97 29.69 4.00 16.69
C GLY A 97 28.79 3.23 17.66
N ARG A 98 27.70 3.84 18.10
CA ARG A 98 26.69 3.25 18.98
C ARG A 98 25.30 3.71 18.54
N ILE A 99 24.28 2.87 18.73
CA ILE A 99 22.88 3.26 18.50
C ILE A 99 22.12 3.11 19.82
N ASP A 100 21.53 4.19 20.28
CA ASP A 100 20.65 4.24 21.46
C ASP A 100 19.19 4.33 21.00
N LEU A 101 18.25 4.03 21.91
CA LEU A 101 16.81 4.24 21.69
C LEU A 101 16.25 5.21 22.72
N LEU A 102 15.53 6.22 22.25
CA LEU A 102 14.59 6.95 23.09
C LEU A 102 13.27 6.17 23.13
N VAL A 103 12.79 5.85 24.32
CA VAL A 103 11.54 5.10 24.51
C VAL A 103 10.63 5.82 25.50
N LEU A 104 9.34 5.47 25.43
CA LEU A 104 8.48 5.54 26.60
C LEU A 104 8.51 4.18 27.30
N ARG A 105 8.86 4.20 28.58
CA ARG A 105 8.97 3.02 29.44
C ARG A 105 7.86 3.05 30.47
N ALA A 106 6.93 2.10 30.38
CA ALA A 106 6.05 1.75 31.47
C ALA A 106 6.77 0.77 32.39
N ASP A 107 6.88 1.13 33.66
CA ASP A 107 7.42 0.31 34.72
C ASP A 107 6.33 0.11 35.76
N LEU A 108 5.70 -1.07 35.73
CA LEU A 108 4.60 -1.41 36.64
C LEU A 108 5.11 -1.71 38.06
N THR A 109 6.41 -2.00 38.23
CA THR A 109 7.00 -2.14 39.57
C THR A 109 7.20 -0.78 40.23
N ALA A 110 7.60 0.23 39.44
CA ALA A 110 7.71 1.62 39.87
C ALA A 110 6.39 2.39 39.79
N GLY A 111 5.35 1.83 39.16
CA GLY A 111 4.04 2.47 38.98
C GLY A 111 4.09 3.73 38.11
N SER A 112 4.93 3.77 37.07
CA SER A 112 5.11 4.98 36.25
C SER A 112 5.32 4.70 34.77
N VAL A 113 4.98 5.68 33.93
CA VAL A 113 5.42 5.72 32.52
C VAL A 113 6.28 6.96 32.34
N ASN A 114 7.49 6.78 31.78
CA ASN A 114 8.46 7.86 31.63
C ASN A 114 9.23 7.77 30.32
N VAL A 115 9.67 8.91 29.80
CA VAL A 115 10.68 8.92 28.72
C VAL A 115 12.03 8.44 29.28
N ALA A 116 12.68 7.50 28.59
CA ALA A 116 13.97 6.94 28.96
C ALA A 116 14.86 6.71 27.74
N VAL A 117 16.17 6.71 27.95
CA VAL A 117 17.16 6.36 26.93
C VAL A 117 17.71 4.97 27.23
N LEU A 118 17.63 4.07 26.25
CA LEU A 118 18.28 2.77 26.26
C LEU A 118 19.59 2.91 25.51
N ALA A 119 20.70 2.89 26.25
CA ALA A 119 22.01 2.93 25.64
C ALA A 119 22.31 1.62 24.89
N GLY A 120 22.81 1.74 23.67
CA GLY A 120 23.39 0.63 22.91
C GLY A 120 24.77 0.23 23.39
N GLN A 121 25.41 -0.60 22.58
CA GLN A 121 26.81 -0.99 22.77
C GLN A 121 27.64 -0.53 21.56
N PRO A 122 28.84 0.06 21.77
CA PRO A 122 29.71 0.42 20.67
C PRO A 122 30.12 -0.79 19.82
N ALA A 123 30.01 -0.69 18.49
CA ALA A 123 30.38 -1.76 17.57
C ALA A 123 30.79 -1.24 16.18
N THR A 124 31.43 -2.08 15.37
CA THR A 124 31.74 -1.78 13.96
C THR A 124 30.47 -1.69 13.10
N ALA A 125 29.45 -2.49 13.44
CA ALA A 125 28.10 -2.41 12.89
C ALA A 125 27.10 -2.26 14.05
N PRO A 126 26.91 -1.03 14.57
CA PRO A 126 26.04 -0.78 15.71
C PRO A 126 24.60 -1.25 15.47
N LYS A 127 23.97 -1.78 16.51
CA LYS A 127 22.57 -2.21 16.49
C LYS A 127 21.83 -1.53 17.64
N ALA A 128 20.57 -1.17 17.39
CA ALA A 128 19.70 -0.65 18.44
C ALA A 128 19.44 -1.74 19.50
N PRO A 129 19.37 -1.38 20.79
CA PRO A 129 18.89 -2.27 21.85
C PRO A 129 17.54 -2.90 21.54
N SER A 130 17.31 -4.11 22.03
CA SER A 130 15.98 -4.72 22.02
C SER A 130 15.06 -4.04 23.04
N LEU A 131 13.80 -3.86 22.69
CA LEU A 131 12.78 -3.34 23.59
C LEU A 131 12.30 -4.43 24.55
N THR A 132 12.07 -4.06 25.81
CA THR A 132 11.45 -4.92 26.82
C THR A 132 9.93 -4.82 26.72
N ARG A 133 9.23 -5.96 26.66
CA ARG A 133 7.76 -6.03 26.50
C ARG A 133 7.16 -7.13 27.38
N ASN A 134 7.37 -7.00 28.69
CA ASN A 134 6.91 -7.96 29.68
C ASN A 134 5.59 -7.48 30.30
N TYR A 135 4.54 -8.30 30.19
CA TYR A 135 3.28 -8.02 30.86
C TYR A 135 3.46 -8.02 32.39
N GLY A 136 2.84 -7.06 33.08
CA GLY A 136 2.97 -6.90 34.52
C GLY A 136 4.33 -6.39 35.00
N GLY A 137 5.25 -6.07 34.08
CA GLY A 137 6.61 -5.62 34.40
C GLY A 137 7.03 -4.40 33.60
N LEU A 138 8.22 -4.45 32.98
CA LEU A 138 8.71 -3.41 32.09
C LEU A 138 8.13 -3.55 30.68
N TRP A 139 7.61 -2.45 30.15
CA TRP A 139 7.09 -2.37 28.79
C TRP A 139 7.57 -1.10 28.09
N GLU A 140 8.13 -1.24 26.89
CA GLU A 140 8.77 -0.15 26.17
C GLU A 140 8.21 0.03 24.75
N MET A 141 7.92 1.29 24.42
CA MET A 141 7.55 1.74 23.08
C MET A 141 8.64 2.69 22.55
N PRO A 142 9.18 2.45 21.34
CA PRO A 142 10.23 3.29 20.80
C PRO A 142 9.65 4.63 20.31
N LEU A 143 10.42 5.70 20.49
CA LEU A 143 10.14 7.01 19.92
C LEU A 143 11.18 7.40 18.84
N TYR A 144 12.46 7.28 19.18
CA TYR A 144 13.57 7.66 18.30
C TYR A 144 14.73 6.67 18.37
N LYS A 145 15.40 6.51 17.24
CA LYS A 145 16.73 5.93 17.13
C LYS A 145 17.74 7.06 17.19
N ILE A 146 18.74 6.94 18.07
CA ILE A 146 19.78 7.94 18.25
C ILE A 146 21.11 7.28 17.89
N THR A 147 21.67 7.65 16.75
CA THR A 147 23.00 7.23 16.34
C THR A 147 24.02 8.17 17.00
N ALA A 148 24.84 7.63 17.89
CA ALA A 148 26.00 8.31 18.45
C ALA A 148 27.24 7.87 17.65
N PRO A 149 27.80 8.71 16.76
CA PRO A 149 28.94 8.31 15.96
C PRO A 149 30.22 8.20 16.81
N PRO A 150 31.30 7.62 16.26
CA PRO A 150 32.61 7.59 16.90
C PRO A 150 33.10 8.96 17.35
N ASN A 151 34.04 8.96 18.31
CA ASN A 151 34.84 10.12 18.71
C ASN A 151 34.02 11.34 19.14
N GLY A 152 32.81 11.12 19.66
CA GLY A 152 31.93 12.17 20.18
C GLY A 152 31.38 13.14 19.13
N ALA A 153 31.23 12.70 17.87
CA ALA A 153 30.62 13.52 16.83
C ALA A 153 29.12 13.78 17.07
N ALA A 154 28.53 14.67 16.25
CA ALA A 154 27.13 15.05 16.34
C ALA A 154 26.16 13.86 16.24
N LEU A 155 25.12 13.85 17.08
CA LEU A 155 24.10 12.80 17.08
C LEU A 155 23.24 12.88 15.82
N ASP A 156 22.91 11.72 15.25
CA ASP A 156 21.88 11.58 14.23
C ASP A 156 20.62 10.96 14.87
N ILE A 157 19.47 11.62 14.70
CA ILE A 157 18.24 11.33 15.44
C ILE A 157 17.11 11.07 14.45
N VAL A 158 16.62 9.83 14.44
CA VAL A 158 15.59 9.38 13.49
C VAL A 158 14.36 8.95 14.26
N ARG A 159 13.21 9.58 13.95
CA ARG A 159 11.91 9.21 14.54
C ARG A 159 11.50 7.83 14.06
N ILE A 160 11.07 7.00 14.99
CA ILE A 160 10.53 5.65 14.76
C ILE A 160 9.26 5.38 15.58
N SER A 161 8.65 6.44 16.11
CA SER A 161 7.46 6.37 16.94
C SER A 161 6.24 5.90 16.15
N PRO A 162 5.42 4.99 16.71
CA PRO A 162 4.14 4.60 16.10
C PRO A 162 3.10 5.71 16.26
N PHE A 163 2.33 5.97 15.19
CA PHE A 163 1.17 6.86 15.16
C PHE A 163 -0.05 6.11 14.66
N ASP A 164 -1.24 6.64 14.93
CA ASP A 164 -2.45 6.14 14.29
C ASP A 164 -2.60 6.67 12.87
N MET A 165 -3.06 5.77 12.01
CA MET A 165 -3.64 6.13 10.72
C MET A 165 -5.14 6.42 10.87
N ALA A 166 -5.74 6.91 9.80
CA ALA A 166 -7.19 7.07 9.76
C ALA A 166 -7.93 5.72 9.88
N GLU A 167 -9.08 5.75 10.54
CA GLU A 167 -9.93 4.56 10.68
C GLU A 167 -10.43 4.10 9.31
N HIS A 168 -10.63 2.79 9.19
CA HIS A 168 -11.23 2.19 8.00
C HIS A 168 -12.73 2.47 7.98
N VAL A 169 -13.29 2.77 6.81
CA VAL A 169 -14.72 3.06 6.65
C VAL A 169 -15.32 2.14 5.60
N ALA A 170 -16.52 1.62 5.87
CA ALA A 170 -17.33 0.91 4.89
C ALA A 170 -18.53 1.78 4.50
N VAL A 171 -18.83 1.86 3.20
CA VAL A 171 -20.02 2.53 2.69
C VAL A 171 -20.87 1.54 1.88
N PRO A 172 -22.20 1.69 1.85
CA PRO A 172 -23.05 0.72 1.18
C PRO A 172 -22.96 0.83 -0.36
N TRP A 173 -22.63 2.01 -0.89
CA TRP A 173 -22.32 2.30 -2.31
C TRP A 173 -21.62 3.68 -2.40
N ASN A 174 -21.23 4.13 -3.59
CA ASN A 174 -20.59 5.44 -3.85
C ASN A 174 -19.26 5.68 -3.12
N ALA A 175 -18.45 4.63 -2.93
CA ALA A 175 -17.17 4.74 -2.23
C ALA A 175 -16.17 5.73 -2.86
N ALA A 176 -16.24 5.95 -4.17
CA ALA A 176 -15.45 6.98 -4.86
C ALA A 176 -15.74 8.39 -4.31
N GLY A 177 -17.01 8.80 -4.27
CA GLY A 177 -17.40 10.10 -3.73
C GLY A 177 -17.20 10.21 -2.22
N ALA A 178 -17.38 9.11 -1.48
CA ALA A 178 -17.09 9.07 -0.05
C ALA A 178 -15.59 9.30 0.22
N GLY A 179 -14.70 8.73 -0.60
CA GLY A 179 -13.26 8.91 -0.50
C GLY A 179 -12.80 10.38 -0.62
N GLU A 180 -13.52 11.22 -1.35
CA GLU A 180 -13.24 12.66 -1.44
C GLU A 180 -13.51 13.39 -0.11
N ALA A 181 -14.48 12.92 0.67
CA ALA A 181 -14.88 13.52 1.94
C ALA A 181 -14.03 13.06 3.14
N PHE A 182 -13.31 11.94 3.01
CA PHE A 182 -12.50 11.39 4.09
C PHE A 182 -11.08 11.95 4.11
N GLU A 183 -10.45 11.84 5.28
CA GLU A 183 -9.08 12.26 5.50
C GLU A 183 -8.09 11.32 4.79
N PRO A 184 -6.92 11.82 4.36
CA PRO A 184 -5.79 10.99 3.96
C PRO A 184 -5.46 9.86 4.93
N GLY A 185 -5.03 8.74 4.38
CA GLY A 185 -4.75 7.52 5.12
C GLY A 185 -5.98 6.63 5.32
N THR A 186 -7.18 7.08 4.94
CA THR A 186 -8.41 6.30 5.08
C THR A 186 -8.51 5.22 4.01
N PHE A 187 -8.77 3.99 4.43
CA PHE A 187 -9.28 2.94 3.54
C PHE A 187 -10.80 2.96 3.52
N VAL A 188 -11.37 3.04 2.32
CA VAL A 188 -12.83 3.07 2.11
C VAL A 188 -13.24 1.81 1.37
N TYR A 189 -14.17 1.05 1.94
CA TYR A 189 -14.69 -0.19 1.38
C TYR A 189 -16.08 0.06 0.78
N ASP A 190 -16.22 -0.18 -0.53
CA ASP A 190 -17.53 -0.31 -1.16
C ASP A 190 -18.10 -1.70 -0.86
N MET A 191 -19.18 -1.74 -0.09
CA MET A 191 -19.84 -2.99 0.28
C MET A 191 -20.78 -3.52 -0.81
N ASP A 192 -21.06 -2.73 -1.86
CA ASP A 192 -21.97 -3.07 -2.97
C ASP A 192 -23.34 -3.57 -2.48
N ALA A 193 -23.91 -2.90 -1.48
CA ALA A 193 -25.18 -3.28 -0.86
C ALA A 193 -26.38 -3.12 -1.81
N ASN A 194 -26.19 -2.44 -2.95
CA ASN A 194 -27.20 -2.28 -3.99
C ASN A 194 -27.07 -3.32 -5.13
N LEU A 195 -26.07 -4.22 -5.06
CA LEU A 195 -25.81 -5.31 -6.02
C LEU A 195 -25.64 -4.85 -7.48
N SER A 196 -25.37 -3.57 -7.69
CA SER A 196 -25.28 -2.96 -9.02
C SER A 196 -23.84 -2.75 -9.49
N GLY A 197 -22.87 -2.94 -8.59
CA GLY A 197 -21.47 -2.61 -8.81
C GLY A 197 -20.51 -3.76 -8.55
N VAL A 198 -19.32 -3.38 -8.10
CA VAL A 198 -18.26 -4.29 -7.67
C VAL A 198 -17.68 -3.77 -6.37
N GLN A 199 -17.66 -4.63 -5.36
CA GLN A 199 -16.97 -4.36 -4.10
C GLN A 199 -15.53 -3.97 -4.37
N THR A 200 -15.14 -2.78 -3.93
CA THR A 200 -13.87 -2.15 -4.26
C THR A 200 -13.34 -1.45 -3.02
N GLU A 201 -12.06 -1.66 -2.73
CA GLU A 201 -11.33 -0.91 -1.73
C GLU A 201 -10.71 0.31 -2.39
N TYR A 202 -10.80 1.44 -1.71
CA TYR A 202 -10.18 2.70 -2.08
C TYR A 202 -9.23 3.13 -0.98
N PHE A 203 -8.17 3.83 -1.36
CA PHE A 203 -7.28 4.50 -0.43
C PHE A 203 -7.30 6.00 -0.71
N VAL A 204 -7.56 6.78 0.34
CA VAL A 204 -7.44 8.23 0.29
C VAL A 204 -5.97 8.56 0.47
N SER A 205 -5.26 8.70 -0.64
CA SER A 205 -3.85 9.05 -0.63
C SER A 205 -3.66 10.57 -0.58
N ARG A 206 -2.39 10.98 -0.43
CA ARG A 206 -2.00 12.38 -0.59
C ARG A 206 -2.32 12.89 -2.00
N ASP A 207 -2.07 12.06 -3.00
CA ASP A 207 -2.13 12.43 -4.42
C ASP A 207 -3.56 12.28 -5.00
N GLY A 208 -4.54 12.01 -4.13
CA GLY A 208 -5.94 11.82 -4.51
C GLY A 208 -6.51 10.53 -3.94
N TYR A 209 -7.79 10.29 -4.17
CA TYR A 209 -8.40 9.01 -3.87
C TYR A 209 -8.19 8.08 -5.06
N ALA A 210 -7.88 6.81 -4.81
CA ALA A 210 -7.74 5.83 -5.88
C ALA A 210 -8.27 4.46 -5.45
N PRO A 211 -8.87 3.71 -6.38
CA PRO A 211 -9.16 2.30 -6.14
C PRO A 211 -7.84 1.55 -5.93
N THR A 212 -7.72 0.84 -4.81
CA THR A 212 -6.57 -0.04 -4.55
C THR A 212 -6.81 -1.40 -5.19
N ARG A 213 -8.02 -1.95 -5.04
CA ARG A 213 -8.34 -3.28 -5.57
C ARG A 213 -9.84 -3.49 -5.67
N ASN A 214 -10.26 -4.25 -6.68
CA ASN A 214 -11.59 -4.86 -6.63
C ASN A 214 -11.52 -6.08 -5.71
N LEU A 215 -12.46 -6.18 -4.77
CA LEU A 215 -12.62 -7.31 -3.84
C LEU A 215 -13.54 -8.39 -4.41
N GLY A 216 -14.48 -7.99 -5.27
CA GLY A 216 -15.42 -8.90 -5.95
C GLY A 216 -14.90 -9.51 -7.26
N ARG A 217 -15.85 -9.91 -8.12
CA ARG A 217 -15.59 -10.47 -9.46
C ARG A 217 -14.86 -9.45 -10.36
N ALA A 218 -14.13 -9.96 -11.36
CA ALA A 218 -13.54 -9.12 -12.40
C ALA A 218 -14.63 -8.37 -13.18
N LEU A 219 -14.32 -7.12 -13.57
CA LEU A 219 -15.17 -6.27 -14.37
C LEU A 219 -15.12 -6.73 -15.82
N ARG A 220 -16.29 -6.85 -16.45
CA ARG A 220 -16.39 -7.14 -17.89
C ARG A 220 -16.23 -5.85 -18.70
N TYR A 221 -15.58 -5.94 -19.84
CA TYR A 221 -15.56 -4.90 -20.86
C TYR A 221 -15.51 -5.53 -22.25
N THR A 222 -16.06 -4.85 -23.26
CA THR A 222 -16.02 -5.33 -24.66
C THR A 222 -14.96 -4.53 -25.41
N PRO A 223 -13.78 -5.11 -25.70
CA PRO A 223 -12.73 -4.40 -26.43
C PRO A 223 -13.23 -4.05 -27.84
N LYS A 224 -12.86 -2.89 -28.36
CA LYS A 224 -13.05 -2.52 -29.77
C LYS A 224 -11.73 -2.64 -30.51
N LEU A 225 -11.81 -3.06 -31.77
CA LEU A 225 -10.67 -3.03 -32.67
C LEU A 225 -10.42 -1.61 -33.18
N VAL A 226 -9.15 -1.23 -33.25
CA VAL A 226 -8.66 0.05 -33.78
C VAL A 226 -7.90 -0.24 -35.08
N ASN A 227 -8.03 0.66 -36.05
CA ASN A 227 -7.47 0.52 -37.41
C ASN A 227 -7.98 -0.69 -38.21
N ALA A 228 -9.07 -1.31 -37.76
CA ALA A 228 -9.77 -2.35 -38.51
C ALA A 228 -10.82 -1.72 -39.46
N LYS A 229 -11.01 -2.32 -40.64
CA LYS A 229 -12.06 -1.89 -41.58
C LYS A 229 -13.47 -2.14 -41.03
N SER A 230 -13.61 -3.16 -40.20
CA SER A 230 -14.83 -3.53 -39.48
C SER A 230 -14.45 -4.12 -38.13
N ASP A 231 -15.34 -4.01 -37.14
CA ASP A 231 -15.14 -4.64 -35.83
C ASP A 231 -15.75 -6.05 -35.82
N LEU A 232 -15.29 -6.91 -34.92
CA LEU A 232 -15.95 -8.20 -34.68
C LEU A 232 -17.31 -7.96 -33.99
N PRO A 233 -18.27 -8.90 -34.12
CA PRO A 233 -19.49 -8.87 -33.30
C PRO A 233 -19.16 -8.72 -31.81
N SER A 234 -20.00 -8.04 -31.03
CA SER A 234 -19.76 -7.86 -29.59
C SER A 234 -19.71 -9.19 -28.83
N THR A 235 -20.42 -10.21 -29.33
CA THR A 235 -20.42 -11.58 -28.79
C THR A 235 -19.10 -12.32 -29.00
N ALA A 236 -18.23 -11.85 -29.90
CA ALA A 236 -16.93 -12.42 -30.22
C ALA A 236 -15.77 -11.73 -29.49
N ARG A 237 -16.06 -10.79 -28.59
CA ARG A 237 -15.08 -9.89 -27.96
C ARG A 237 -15.25 -9.91 -26.45
N TYR A 238 -14.35 -10.61 -25.79
CA TYR A 238 -14.36 -10.84 -24.37
C TYR A 238 -13.24 -10.06 -23.71
N GLY A 239 -13.57 -9.26 -22.69
CA GLY A 239 -12.60 -8.51 -21.94
C GLY A 239 -12.93 -8.53 -20.45
N HIS A 240 -11.94 -8.79 -19.62
CA HIS A 240 -12.03 -8.85 -18.18
C HIS A 240 -10.89 -8.03 -17.58
N TRP A 241 -11.18 -7.21 -16.59
CA TRP A 241 -10.17 -6.43 -15.91
C TRP A 241 -10.49 -6.21 -14.43
N ARG A 242 -9.49 -5.82 -13.65
CA ARG A 242 -9.67 -5.42 -12.25
C ARG A 242 -8.54 -4.52 -11.79
N TRP A 243 -8.83 -3.63 -10.85
CA TRP A 243 -7.82 -2.96 -10.04
C TRP A 243 -7.12 -3.99 -9.15
N ILE A 244 -5.79 -3.93 -9.14
CA ILE A 244 -4.94 -4.78 -8.30
C ILE A 244 -4.02 -3.98 -7.37
N ALA A 245 -3.78 -2.71 -7.71
CA ALA A 245 -3.17 -1.71 -6.83
C ALA A 245 -3.62 -0.30 -7.30
N PRO A 246 -3.35 0.77 -6.52
CA PRO A 246 -3.53 2.14 -6.99
C PRO A 246 -2.82 2.36 -8.32
N GLY A 247 -3.55 2.82 -9.34
CA GLY A 247 -2.99 3.05 -10.67
C GLY A 247 -2.68 1.79 -11.48
N LEU A 248 -2.93 0.58 -10.98
CA LEU A 248 -2.60 -0.67 -11.67
C LEU A 248 -3.82 -1.53 -11.97
N VAL A 249 -3.97 -1.94 -13.22
CA VAL A 249 -5.02 -2.87 -13.64
C VAL A 249 -4.43 -4.15 -14.21
N HIS A 250 -5.00 -5.28 -13.79
CA HIS A 250 -4.87 -6.54 -14.51
C HIS A 250 -5.91 -6.57 -15.64
N LEU A 251 -5.48 -6.96 -16.83
CA LEU A 251 -6.29 -7.08 -18.03
C LEU A 251 -6.14 -8.48 -18.63
N SER A 252 -7.26 -9.06 -19.08
CA SER A 252 -7.30 -10.23 -19.95
C SER A 252 -8.38 -10.01 -21.01
N LEU A 253 -8.05 -10.23 -22.27
CA LEU A 253 -9.00 -10.15 -23.37
C LEU A 253 -8.82 -11.33 -24.33
N ARG A 254 -9.91 -11.66 -25.02
CA ARG A 254 -9.97 -12.68 -26.05
C ARG A 254 -10.87 -12.21 -27.18
N LEU A 255 -10.36 -12.22 -28.40
CA LEU A 255 -11.11 -11.98 -29.62
C LEU A 255 -11.23 -13.29 -30.39
N VAL A 256 -12.43 -13.60 -30.83
CA VAL A 256 -12.76 -14.88 -31.46
C VAL A 256 -13.29 -14.61 -32.87
N CYS A 257 -12.59 -15.08 -33.88
CA CYS A 257 -12.96 -14.88 -35.27
C CYS A 257 -13.49 -16.19 -35.86
N ASP A 258 -14.63 -16.68 -35.37
CA ASP A 258 -15.15 -18.02 -35.70
C ASP A 258 -15.96 -18.08 -37.02
N TYR A 259 -16.28 -16.94 -37.64
CA TYR A 259 -17.03 -16.92 -38.90
C TYR A 259 -16.11 -17.18 -40.11
N GLU A 260 -16.57 -18.05 -41.02
CA GLU A 260 -15.83 -18.47 -42.22
C GLU A 260 -15.54 -17.33 -43.19
N ASP A 261 -16.28 -16.22 -43.11
CA ASP A 261 -16.12 -15.11 -44.03
C ASP A 261 -15.51 -13.86 -43.38
N GLN A 262 -14.30 -13.56 -43.89
CA GLN A 262 -13.60 -12.28 -44.00
C GLN A 262 -12.48 -11.98 -43.01
N GLY A 263 -12.40 -12.63 -41.86
CA GLY A 263 -11.44 -12.20 -40.83
C GLY A 263 -11.64 -10.72 -40.48
N VAL A 264 -10.63 -10.09 -39.90
CA VAL A 264 -10.59 -8.63 -39.78
C VAL A 264 -9.25 -8.10 -40.26
N GLY A 265 -9.29 -7.23 -41.26
CA GLY A 265 -8.11 -6.58 -41.83
C GLY A 265 -8.10 -5.07 -41.64
N GLY A 266 -6.89 -4.51 -41.61
CA GLY A 266 -6.61 -3.08 -41.57
C GLY A 266 -5.47 -2.70 -42.51
N THR A 267 -5.36 -1.42 -42.89
CA THR A 267 -4.21 -0.90 -43.65
C THR A 267 -3.04 -0.51 -42.75
N SER A 268 -3.32 -0.26 -41.48
CA SER A 268 -2.36 0.10 -40.42
C SER A 268 -2.30 -0.99 -39.36
N THR A 269 -1.36 -0.86 -38.41
CA THR A 269 -1.27 -1.74 -37.24
C THR A 269 -2.59 -1.76 -36.48
N LEU A 270 -3.18 -2.94 -36.33
CA LEU A 270 -4.39 -3.14 -35.55
C LEU A 270 -4.12 -2.83 -34.08
N GLY A 271 -5.14 -2.33 -33.38
CA GLY A 271 -5.09 -2.12 -31.94
C GLY A 271 -6.35 -2.63 -31.25
N VAL A 272 -6.29 -2.72 -29.93
CA VAL A 272 -7.45 -3.04 -29.07
C VAL A 272 -7.61 -1.95 -28.03
N THR A 273 -8.85 -1.54 -27.76
CA THR A 273 -9.13 -0.55 -26.72
C THR A 273 -8.91 -1.11 -25.33
N LEU A 274 -8.39 -0.28 -24.44
CA LEU A 274 -8.18 -0.56 -23.03
C LEU A 274 -9.42 -0.19 -22.19
N PRO A 275 -9.70 -0.89 -21.08
CA PRO A 275 -10.82 -0.56 -20.18
C PRO A 275 -10.59 0.72 -19.37
N ARG A 276 -9.33 1.10 -19.17
CA ARG A 276 -8.90 2.37 -18.56
C ARG A 276 -7.74 2.93 -19.36
N ALA A 277 -7.65 4.24 -19.48
CA ALA A 277 -6.50 4.89 -20.09
C ALA A 277 -5.22 4.47 -19.35
N ALA A 278 -4.22 4.04 -20.10
CA ALA A 278 -2.90 3.71 -19.61
C ALA A 278 -2.05 4.98 -19.43
N ALA A 279 -1.15 4.98 -18.45
CA ALA A 279 -0.18 6.04 -18.24
C ALA A 279 0.69 6.23 -19.50
N PHE A 280 0.99 7.49 -19.84
CA PHE A 280 1.54 7.85 -21.15
C PHE A 280 3.03 8.18 -21.14
N SER A 281 3.62 8.34 -19.95
CA SER A 281 5.00 8.81 -19.78
C SER A 281 6.06 7.85 -20.35
N THR A 282 5.88 6.53 -20.19
CA THR A 282 6.91 5.52 -20.53
C THR A 282 6.55 4.65 -21.75
N GLY A 283 5.27 4.43 -22.01
CA GLY A 283 4.81 3.35 -22.88
C GLY A 283 4.95 1.98 -22.19
N GLN A 284 4.07 1.05 -22.53
CA GLN A 284 3.89 -0.20 -21.79
C GLN A 284 3.60 -1.37 -22.73
N VAL A 285 3.76 -2.60 -22.25
CA VAL A 285 3.61 -3.80 -23.08
C VAL A 285 2.79 -4.86 -22.37
N LEU A 286 1.82 -5.41 -23.09
CA LEU A 286 1.07 -6.62 -22.73
C LEU A 286 1.47 -7.75 -23.68
N LYS A 287 1.26 -8.99 -23.25
CA LYS A 287 1.64 -10.18 -24.02
C LYS A 287 0.44 -11.07 -24.28
N GLY A 288 0.54 -11.81 -25.36
CA GLY A 288 -0.54 -12.67 -25.82
C GLY A 288 -0.06 -13.60 -26.93
N PHE A 289 -1.01 -14.35 -27.48
CA PHE A 289 -0.79 -15.17 -28.66
C PHE A 289 -2.05 -15.21 -29.52
N MET A 290 -1.88 -15.57 -30.79
CA MET A 290 -2.98 -15.84 -31.70
C MET A 290 -2.90 -17.27 -32.21
N SER A 291 -3.97 -18.02 -31.99
CA SER A 291 -4.18 -19.34 -32.60
C SER A 291 -4.88 -19.15 -33.95
N ASN A 292 -4.25 -19.62 -35.02
CA ASN A 292 -4.68 -19.53 -36.41
C ASN A 292 -4.62 -20.91 -37.09
N PRO A 293 -5.48 -21.86 -36.68
CA PRO A 293 -5.40 -23.27 -37.08
C PRO A 293 -5.51 -23.52 -38.59
N THR A 294 -6.07 -22.57 -39.34
CA THR A 294 -6.28 -22.69 -40.80
C THR A 294 -5.19 -22.02 -41.63
N TYR A 295 -4.12 -21.53 -40.99
CA TYR A 295 -3.01 -20.85 -41.67
C TYR A 295 -3.47 -19.63 -42.49
N GLY A 296 -4.58 -19.01 -42.08
CA GLY A 296 -5.18 -17.89 -42.79
C GLY A 296 -4.27 -16.67 -42.82
N GLY A 297 -4.39 -15.86 -43.88
CA GLY A 297 -3.67 -14.58 -44.00
C GLY A 297 -2.15 -14.71 -44.16
N GLY A 298 -1.64 -15.89 -44.51
CA GLY A 298 -0.21 -16.16 -44.62
C GLY A 298 0.52 -16.17 -43.27
N LEU A 299 -0.20 -16.43 -42.17
CA LEU A 299 0.33 -16.37 -40.82
C LEU A 299 0.56 -17.77 -40.22
N PRO A 300 1.50 -17.91 -39.27
CA PRO A 300 1.71 -19.17 -38.56
C PRO A 300 0.45 -19.66 -37.85
N ASN A 301 0.42 -20.95 -37.53
CA ASN A 301 -0.69 -21.57 -36.79
C ASN A 301 -0.84 -21.07 -35.36
N ASN A 302 0.25 -20.64 -34.74
CA ASN A 302 0.30 -20.03 -33.43
C ASN A 302 1.37 -18.95 -33.47
N LEU A 303 1.04 -17.73 -33.07
CA LEU A 303 1.99 -16.63 -33.11
C LEU A 303 1.97 -15.80 -31.84
N ASP A 304 3.16 -15.39 -31.39
CA ASP A 304 3.30 -14.49 -30.27
C ASP A 304 2.83 -13.09 -30.63
N ILE A 305 2.09 -12.47 -29.71
CA ILE A 305 1.59 -11.11 -29.85
C ILE A 305 2.17 -10.24 -28.76
N THR A 306 2.77 -9.13 -29.18
CA THR A 306 3.20 -8.05 -28.32
C THR A 306 2.23 -6.89 -28.50
N ALA A 307 1.44 -6.61 -27.47
CA ALA A 307 0.50 -5.50 -27.49
C ALA A 307 1.17 -4.29 -26.82
N VAL A 308 1.54 -3.30 -27.63
CA VAL A 308 2.28 -2.11 -27.20
C VAL A 308 1.30 -0.96 -26.96
N ILE A 309 1.30 -0.46 -25.74
CA ILE A 309 0.68 0.79 -25.35
C ILE A 309 1.75 1.86 -25.56
N ASN A 310 1.54 2.75 -26.52
CA ASN A 310 2.58 3.72 -26.89
C ASN A 310 2.80 4.74 -25.77
N LYS A 311 4.01 5.31 -25.71
CA LYS A 311 4.21 6.60 -25.03
C LYS A 311 3.39 7.68 -25.74
N GLY A 312 2.93 8.68 -24.98
CA GLY A 312 2.22 9.83 -25.53
C GLY A 312 2.39 11.08 -24.68
N SER A 313 1.45 12.01 -24.82
CA SER A 313 1.34 13.25 -24.03
C SER A 313 0.04 13.32 -23.22
N ALA A 314 -0.74 12.23 -23.22
CA ALA A 314 -2.01 12.06 -22.53
C ALA A 314 -2.33 10.56 -22.45
N GLY A 315 -3.22 10.19 -21.52
CA GLY A 315 -3.63 8.81 -21.28
C GLY A 315 -3.96 8.02 -22.55
N GLN A 316 -3.42 6.81 -22.64
CA GLN A 316 -3.46 5.98 -23.84
C GLN A 316 -4.60 4.97 -23.75
N ASN A 317 -5.49 4.98 -24.73
CA ASN A 317 -6.69 4.13 -24.71
C ASN A 317 -6.55 2.86 -25.56
N VAL A 318 -5.40 2.63 -26.19
CA VAL A 318 -5.21 1.58 -27.19
C VAL A 318 -3.89 0.85 -26.96
N ALA A 319 -3.92 -0.47 -27.05
CA ALA A 319 -2.72 -1.29 -27.22
C ALA A 319 -2.64 -1.76 -28.68
N TYR A 320 -1.58 -1.36 -29.39
CA TYR A 320 -1.32 -1.75 -30.77
C TYR A 320 -0.65 -3.11 -30.83
N LEU A 321 -1.09 -3.95 -31.76
CA LEU A 321 -0.73 -5.35 -31.83
C LEU A 321 0.45 -5.55 -32.78
N TYR A 322 1.51 -6.17 -32.28
CA TYR A 322 2.70 -6.50 -33.05
C TYR A 322 2.98 -8.00 -33.00
N ARG A 323 3.61 -8.49 -34.05
CA ARG A 323 4.03 -9.89 -34.20
C ARG A 323 5.49 -9.95 -34.68
N PRO A 324 6.20 -11.07 -34.49
CA PRO A 324 7.48 -11.29 -35.15
C PRO A 324 7.36 -11.16 -36.67
N ASN A 325 8.33 -10.50 -37.31
CA ASN A 325 8.42 -10.42 -38.75
C ASN A 325 8.70 -11.83 -39.31
N SER A 326 7.83 -12.28 -40.20
CA SER A 326 7.86 -13.65 -40.75
C SER A 326 8.82 -13.83 -41.92
N SER A 327 9.39 -12.73 -42.44
CA SER A 327 10.24 -12.73 -43.64
C SER A 327 11.69 -12.37 -43.32
N THR A 328 11.90 -11.48 -42.36
CA THR A 328 13.19 -10.87 -42.03
C THR A 328 13.33 -10.75 -40.51
N VAL A 329 13.92 -11.77 -39.86
CA VAL A 329 14.05 -11.81 -38.40
C VAL A 329 14.80 -10.61 -37.81
N SER A 330 15.75 -10.03 -38.57
CA SER A 330 16.50 -8.85 -38.14
C SER A 330 15.67 -7.56 -38.05
N GLU A 331 14.48 -7.53 -38.65
CA GLU A 331 13.55 -6.39 -38.55
C GLU A 331 12.71 -6.44 -37.26
N GLY A 332 12.74 -7.56 -36.51
CA GLY A 332 12.10 -7.68 -35.21
C GLY A 332 10.59 -7.86 -35.29
N LEU A 333 9.83 -6.81 -34.94
CA LEU A 333 8.37 -6.87 -34.83
C LEU A 333 7.68 -6.03 -35.92
N ASP A 334 6.71 -6.63 -36.60
CA ASP A 334 5.79 -5.96 -37.52
C ASP A 334 4.44 -5.67 -36.86
N GLY A 335 3.79 -4.60 -37.30
CA GLY A 335 2.39 -4.34 -36.96
C GLY A 335 1.49 -5.46 -37.48
N LEU A 336 0.65 -6.02 -36.62
CA LEU A 336 -0.38 -6.98 -37.01
C LEU A 336 -1.46 -6.27 -37.81
N LYS A 337 -1.59 -6.58 -39.09
CA LYS A 337 -2.56 -5.93 -40.00
C LYS A 337 -3.86 -6.71 -40.18
N MET A 338 -3.92 -7.96 -39.72
CA MET A 338 -5.13 -8.77 -39.81
C MET A 338 -5.24 -9.81 -38.69
N ILE A 339 -6.47 -10.14 -38.34
CA ILE A 339 -6.87 -11.31 -37.56
C ILE A 339 -7.59 -12.24 -38.54
N PRO A 340 -7.00 -13.37 -38.96
CA PRO A 340 -7.59 -14.26 -39.98
C PRO A 340 -8.94 -14.86 -39.54
N PRO A 341 -9.78 -15.31 -40.47
CA PRO A 341 -10.95 -16.12 -40.12
C PRO A 341 -10.52 -17.42 -39.42
N GLN A 342 -11.40 -17.96 -38.60
CA GLN A 342 -11.20 -19.14 -37.76
C GLN A 342 -9.99 -19.03 -36.81
N SER A 343 -9.67 -17.81 -36.37
CA SER A 343 -8.57 -17.55 -35.43
C SER A 343 -9.06 -17.01 -34.09
N THR A 344 -8.23 -17.15 -33.06
CA THR A 344 -8.47 -16.59 -31.72
C THR A 344 -7.25 -15.83 -31.26
N LEU A 345 -7.41 -14.57 -30.87
CA LEU A 345 -6.39 -13.73 -30.25
C LEU A 345 -6.64 -13.63 -28.74
N THR A 346 -5.64 -13.91 -27.92
CA THR A 346 -5.70 -13.74 -26.46
C THR A 346 -4.56 -12.83 -26.00
N ILE A 347 -4.85 -11.82 -25.18
CA ILE A 347 -3.87 -10.90 -24.60
C ILE A 347 -4.16 -10.74 -23.11
N SER A 348 -3.14 -10.79 -22.28
CA SER A 348 -3.27 -10.55 -20.84
C SER A 348 -2.02 -9.92 -20.25
N GLY A 349 -2.19 -9.24 -19.12
CA GLY A 349 -1.07 -8.69 -18.37
C GLY A 349 -1.53 -7.63 -17.38
N VAL A 350 -0.59 -6.83 -16.93
CA VAL A 350 -0.81 -5.72 -16.01
C VAL A 350 -0.28 -4.45 -16.68
N TYR A 351 -1.00 -3.34 -16.53
CA TYR A 351 -0.54 -2.03 -16.99
C TYR A 351 -0.91 -0.92 -16.00
N ASP A 352 -0.06 0.10 -15.96
CA ASP A 352 -0.25 1.35 -15.23
C ASP A 352 -1.28 2.23 -15.95
N THR A 353 -2.23 2.75 -15.20
CA THR A 353 -3.31 3.62 -15.66
C THR A 353 -2.96 5.08 -15.44
N ASP A 354 -3.57 5.96 -16.24
CA ASP A 354 -3.50 7.42 -16.09
C ASP A 354 -4.39 7.95 -14.94
N THR A 355 -4.54 7.19 -13.85
CA THR A 355 -5.41 7.56 -12.71
C THR A 355 -4.88 8.79 -11.97
N PHE A 356 -3.57 9.02 -11.98
CA PHE A 356 -2.92 10.14 -11.27
C PHE A 356 -2.40 11.25 -12.21
N GLY A 357 -2.56 11.12 -13.53
CA GLY A 357 -2.23 12.18 -14.49
C GLY A 357 -0.75 12.29 -14.88
N ASP A 358 -0.03 11.17 -15.01
CA ASP A 358 1.42 11.10 -15.28
C ASP A 358 1.84 11.33 -16.74
#